data_AF-A0A8C3X1G6-F1
#
_entry.id   AF-A0A8C3X1G6-F1
#
_cell.length_a   1.000
_cell.length_b   1.000
_cell.length_c   1.000
_cell.angle_alpha   90.00
_cell.angle_beta   90.00
_cell.angle_gamma   90.00
#
_symmetry.space_group_name_H-M   'P 1'
#
loop_
_entity.id
_entity.type
_entity.pdbx_description
1 polymer ?
#
loop_
_entity_poly.entity_id
_entity_poly.type
_entity_poly.pdbx_seq_one_letter_code
_entity_poly.pdbx_strand_id
1 'polypeptide(L)' 'MAGRVAAFLKNAWAKEPVLVASFTIGGLAVILPSLSPYTNYAVRINQVTPYNYPGEWEPGRCPRLPALGE' A
#
# COMPACT_ATOMS: atom_id res chain seq x y z
N MET A 1 7.83 33.30 5.12
CA MET A 1 7.67 32.37 3.97
C MET A 1 6.32 31.65 3.95
N ALA A 2 5.82 31.11 5.07
CA ALA A 2 4.53 30.40 5.13
C ALA A 2 3.33 31.20 4.55
N GLY A 3 3.25 32.50 4.80
CA GLY A 3 2.19 33.36 4.25
C GLY A 3 2.18 33.46 2.72
N ARG A 4 3.35 33.40 2.07
CA ARG A 4 3.45 33.41 0.59
C ARG A 4 2.98 32.10 -0.02
N VAL A 5 3.31 30.98 0.62
CA VAL A 5 2.89 29.63 0.18
C VAL A 5 1.38 29.47 0.32
N ALA A 6 0.80 29.91 1.45
CA ALA A 6 -0.66 29.86 1.65
C ALA A 6 -1.42 30.75 0.63
N ALA A 7 -0.89 31.94 0.31
CA ALA A 7 -1.47 32.80 -0.72
C ALA A 7 -1.39 32.18 -2.12
N PHE A 8 -0.28 31.52 -2.46
CA PHE A 8 -0.12 30.79 -3.72
C PHE A 8 -1.10 29.62 -3.82
N LEU A 9 -1.23 28.80 -2.77
CA LEU A 9 -2.18 27.68 -2.75
C LEU A 9 -3.63 28.16 -2.94
N LYS A 10 -4.03 29.24 -2.27
CA LYS A 10 -5.37 29.83 -2.44
C LYS A 10 -5.60 30.29 -3.88
N ASN A 11 -4.61 30.93 -4.50
CA ASN A 11 -4.70 31.38 -5.89
C ASN A 11 -4.70 30.22 -6.89
N ALA A 12 -3.88 29.19 -6.68
CA ALA A 12 -3.82 28.01 -7.53
C ALA A 12 -5.12 27.20 -7.44
N TRP A 13 -5.71 27.12 -6.25
CA TRP A 13 -7.00 26.45 -6.06
C TRP A 13 -8.15 27.21 -6.73
N ALA A 14 -8.12 28.55 -6.73
CA ALA A 14 -9.13 29.36 -7.41
C ALA A 14 -9.04 29.32 -8.95
N LYS A 15 -7.82 29.16 -9.49
CA LYS A 15 -7.59 29.18 -10.95
C LYS A 15 -7.61 27.79 -11.59
N GLU A 16 -6.94 26.84 -10.95
CA GLU A 16 -6.71 25.50 -11.50
C GLU A 16 -6.97 24.43 -10.42
N PRO A 17 -8.22 24.33 -9.92
CA PRO A 17 -8.55 23.42 -8.82
C PRO A 17 -8.28 21.95 -9.18
N VAL A 18 -8.47 21.57 -10.44
CA VAL A 18 -8.25 20.22 -10.94
C VAL A 18 -6.78 19.82 -10.82
N LEU A 19 -5.85 20.73 -11.18
CA LEU A 19 -4.42 20.46 -11.07
C LEU A 19 -3.99 20.36 -9.61
N VAL A 20 -4.44 21.29 -8.75
CA VAL A 20 -4.13 21.24 -7.32
C VAL A 20 -4.64 19.93 -6.70
N ALA A 21 -5.86 19.50 -7.02
CA ALA A 21 -6.40 18.22 -6.55
C ALA A 21 -5.60 17.01 -7.07
N SER A 22 -5.18 17.04 -8.35
CA SER A 22 -4.38 15.93 -8.91
C SER A 22 -3.05 15.75 -8.21
N PHE A 23 -2.33 16.84 -7.92
CA PHE A 23 -1.05 16.79 -7.23
C PHE A 23 -1.21 16.39 -5.76
N THR A 24 -2.27 16.85 -5.07
CA THR A 24 -2.50 16.45 -3.68
C THR A 24 -2.88 14.97 -3.58
N ILE A 25 -3.78 14.48 -4.44
CA ILE A 25 -4.18 13.07 -4.46
C ILE A 25 -2.99 12.19 -4.86
N GLY A 26 -2.25 12.56 -5.91
CA GLY A 26 -1.07 11.83 -6.34
C GLY A 26 0.03 11.80 -5.27
N GLY A 27 0.30 12.93 -4.63
CA GLY A 27 1.26 13.02 -3.52
C GLY A 27 0.84 12.16 -2.32
N LEU A 28 -0.44 12.21 -1.95
CA LEU A 28 -0.99 11.35 -0.89
C LEU A 28 -0.89 9.87 -1.26
N ALA A 29 -1.20 9.48 -2.49
CA ALA A 29 -1.13 8.10 -2.95
C ALA A 29 0.30 7.51 -2.88
N VAL A 30 1.34 8.34 -3.03
CA VAL A 30 2.74 7.90 -2.90
C VAL A 30 3.18 7.78 -1.44
N ILE A 31 2.71 8.69 -0.57
CA ILE A 31 3.17 8.77 0.82
C ILE A 31 2.35 7.85 1.75
N LEU A 32 1.04 7.69 1.51
CA LEU A 32 0.18 6.88 2.38
C LEU A 32 0.62 5.41 2.52
N PRO A 33 1.06 4.71 1.45
CA PRO A 33 1.43 3.30 1.56
C PRO A 33 2.60 3.04 2.52
N SER A 34 3.57 3.96 2.61
CA SER A 34 4.73 3.81 3.51
C SER A 34 4.40 4.13 4.97
N LEU A 35 3.42 5.00 5.21
CA LEU A 35 2.96 5.35 6.56
C LEU A 35 1.88 4.39 7.09
N SER A 36 1.15 3.71 6.20
CA SER A 36 0.02 2.88 6.60
C SER A 36 0.48 1.51 7.12
N PRO A 37 0.09 1.13 8.35
CA PRO A 37 0.36 -0.22 8.86
C PRO A 37 -0.43 -1.30 8.08
N TYR A 38 -1.47 -0.91 7.34
CA TYR A 38 -2.32 -1.83 6.58
C TYR A 38 -1.69 -2.32 5.28
N THR A 39 -0.72 -1.60 4.73
CA THR A 39 -0.01 -2.01 3.50
C THR A 39 0.66 -3.36 3.68
N ASN A 40 1.18 -3.67 4.88
CA ASN A 40 1.81 -4.95 5.18
C ASN A 40 0.80 -6.12 5.13
N TYR A 41 -0.42 -5.91 5.63
CA TYR A 41 -1.46 -6.93 5.60
C TYR A 41 -1.92 -7.23 4.18
N ALA A 42 -2.06 -6.20 3.33
CA ALA A 42 -2.40 -6.38 1.92
C ALA A 42 -1.37 -7.26 1.19
N VAL A 43 -0.07 -7.06 1.45
CA VAL A 43 1.00 -7.91 0.89
C VAL A 43 0.87 -9.35 1.38
N ARG A 44 0.65 -9.56 2.68
CA ARG A 44 0.50 -10.91 3.24
C ARG A 44 -0.70 -11.66 2.65
N ILE A 45 -1.83 -10.98 2.47
CA ILE A 45 -3.03 -11.57 1.85
C ILE A 45 -2.70 -12.07 0.44
N ASN A 46 -2.04 -11.24 -0.38
CA ASN A 46 -1.65 -11.63 -1.75
C ASN A 46 -0.65 -12.80 -1.78
N GLN A 47 0.19 -12.96 -0.74
CA GLN A 47 1.14 -14.06 -0.65
C GLN A 47 0.50 -15.39 -0.24
N VAL A 48 -0.53 -15.35 0.60
CA VAL A 48 -1.20 -16.57 1.09
C VAL A 48 -2.31 -17.05 0.17
N THR A 49 -2.78 -16.25 -0.79
CA THR A 49 -3.76 -16.66 -1.80
C THR A 49 -3.12 -17.58 -2.84
N PRO A 50 -3.45 -18.88 -2.86
CA PRO A 50 -2.84 -19.82 -3.79
C PRO A 50 -3.52 -19.71 -5.16
N TYR A 51 -2.81 -19.16 -6.15
CA TYR A 51 -3.30 -19.08 -7.54
C TYR A 51 -2.86 -20.26 -8.40
N ASN A 52 -1.73 -20.88 -8.06
CA ASN A 52 -1.22 -22.07 -8.71
C ASN A 52 -1.58 -23.30 -7.89
N TYR A 53 -1.73 -24.46 -8.56
CA TYR A 53 -1.85 -25.73 -7.85
C TYR A 53 -0.64 -25.88 -6.94
N PRO A 54 -0.82 -26.06 -5.62
CA PRO A 54 0.30 -26.36 -4.76
C PRO A 54 0.79 -27.74 -5.17
N GLY A 55 1.82 -27.78 -6.02
CA GLY A 55 2.50 -29.02 -6.39
C GLY A 55 2.86 -29.80 -5.14
N GLU A 56 2.80 -31.13 -5.26
CA GLU A 56 2.97 -32.12 -4.19
C GLU A 56 3.78 -31.58 -3.02
N TRP A 57 3.07 -31.49 -1.91
CA TRP A 57 3.55 -31.15 -0.58
C TRP A 57 4.91 -31.77 -0.25
N GLU A 58 5.99 -31.01 -0.50
CA GLU A 58 7.30 -31.38 0.03
C GLU A 58 7.32 -31.14 1.55
N PRO A 59 7.60 -32.16 2.38
CA PRO A 59 7.58 -32.11 3.85
C PRO A 59 8.79 -31.37 4.40
N GLY A 60 9.02 -30.14 3.93
CA GLY A 60 10.10 -29.25 4.33
C GLY A 60 9.77 -27.75 4.16
N ARG A 61 8.72 -27.40 3.40
CA ARG A 61 8.24 -26.01 3.25
C ARG A 61 7.21 -25.56 4.29
N CYS A 62 6.80 -26.46 5.18
CA CYS A 62 5.95 -26.13 6.33
C CYS A 62 6.69 -26.42 7.63
N PRO A 63 7.28 -25.40 8.30
CA PRO A 63 8.01 -25.60 9.56
C PRO A 63 7.13 -25.99 10.75
N ARG A 64 5.82 -26.26 10.54
CA ARG A 64 4.82 -26.27 11.63
C ARG A 64 3.59 -27.13 11.38
N LEU A 65 3.72 -28.25 10.67
CA LEU A 65 2.76 -29.34 10.90
C LEU A 65 3.30 -30.22 12.02
N PRO A 66 2.51 -30.54 13.05
CA PRO A 66 2.83 -31.71 13.84
C PRO A 66 2.88 -32.90 12.87
N ALA A 67 3.99 -33.63 12.89
CA ALA A 67 4.07 -34.92 12.24
C ALA A 67 2.91 -35.77 12.78
N LEU A 68 1.94 -36.07 11.91
CA LEU A 68 0.87 -37.01 12.23
C LEU A 68 1.48 -38.41 12.12
N GLY A 69 1.74 -39.04 13.27
CA GLY A 69 2.37 -40.37 13.41
C GLY A 69 3.89 -40.29 13.26
N GLU A 70 4.72 -40.74 14.21
CA GLU A 70 4.62 -41.91 15.09
C GLU A 70 4.93 -41.61 16.56
#